data_AF-A0A926X3W2-F1
#
_entry.id   AF-A0A926X3W2-F1
#
_cell.length_a   1.000
_cell.length_b   1.000
_cell.length_c   1.000
_cell.angle_alpha   90.00
_cell.angle_beta   90.00
_cell.angle_gamma   90.00
#
_symmetry.space_group_name_H-M   'P 1'
#
loop_
_entity.id
_entity.type
_entity.pdbx_description
1 polymer ?
#
loop_
_entity_poly.entity_id
_entity_poly.type
_entity_poly.pdbx_seq_one_letter_code
_entity_poly.pdbx_strand_id
1 'polypeptide(L)'
;MSTYSDDSAIANLYEEIGNLVVRFPLLQCEECASTLKQWLKQRGISGKLWRLTTRYDGEDFILSDRLEQKGCFEAITENGVHYGVEVYGKIFDNLSRHGLLLDDWVKDFTSLSNEFNVEAIEEF
;
A
#
# COMPACT_ATOMS: atom_id res chain seq x y z
N MET A 1 16.86 25.78 -8.67
CA MET A 1 16.24 26.66 -7.65
C MET A 1 14.74 26.38 -7.68
N SER A 2 14.24 25.60 -6.71
CA SER A 2 12.83 25.43 -6.25
C SER A 2 12.59 24.08 -5.53
N THR A 3 13.61 23.35 -5.06
CA THR A 3 13.41 22.02 -4.46
C THR A 3 12.66 22.07 -3.12
N TYR A 4 12.89 23.09 -2.30
CA TYR A 4 12.28 23.21 -0.97
C TYR A 4 10.75 23.37 -0.97
N SER A 5 10.17 24.03 -1.99
CA SER A 5 8.71 24.20 -2.07
C SER A 5 8.02 22.91 -2.49
N ASP A 6 8.67 22.15 -3.37
CA ASP A 6 8.13 20.90 -3.90
C ASP A 6 8.23 19.79 -2.84
N ASP A 7 9.34 19.74 -2.08
CA ASP A 7 9.53 18.78 -0.98
C ASP A 7 8.48 18.97 0.13
N SER A 8 8.17 20.21 0.50
CA SER A 8 7.13 20.49 1.50
C SER A 8 5.73 20.16 0.99
N ALA A 9 5.45 20.37 -0.30
CA ALA A 9 4.16 20.01 -0.88
C ALA A 9 3.97 18.48 -0.92
N ILE A 10 5.03 17.74 -1.28
CA ILE A 10 5.02 16.27 -1.27
C ILE A 10 4.84 15.75 0.16
N ALA A 11 5.53 16.33 1.14
CA ALA A 11 5.37 15.92 2.54
C ALA A 11 3.94 16.11 3.05
N ASN A 12 3.30 17.25 2.74
CA ASN A 12 1.90 17.50 3.08
C ASN A 12 0.96 16.51 2.37
N LEU A 13 1.22 16.22 1.09
CA LEU A 13 0.44 15.24 0.34
C LEU A 13 0.54 13.84 0.98
N TYR A 14 1.73 13.41 1.39
CA TYR A 14 1.91 12.14 2.09
C TYR A 14 1.14 12.09 3.42
N GLU A 15 1.08 13.19 4.16
CA GLU A 15 0.27 13.27 5.36
C GLU A 15 -1.23 13.13 5.06
N GLU A 16 -1.73 13.80 4.01
CA GLU A 16 -3.13 13.69 3.58
C GLU A 16 -3.49 12.26 3.13
N ILE A 17 -2.62 11.64 2.32
CA ILE A 17 -2.78 10.24 1.90
C ILE A 17 -2.76 9.34 3.13
N GLY A 18 -1.79 9.53 4.03
CA GLY A 18 -1.68 8.78 5.29
C GLY A 18 -2.94 8.86 6.14
N ASN A 19 -3.54 10.04 6.25
CA ASN A 19 -4.80 10.25 6.97
C ASN A 19 -6.00 9.59 6.27
N LEU A 20 -5.96 9.45 4.94
CA LEU A 20 -6.99 8.74 4.18
C LEU A 20 -6.90 7.23 4.41
N VAL A 21 -5.71 6.64 4.19
CA VAL A 21 -5.55 5.18 4.13
C VAL A 21 -5.74 4.48 5.48
N VAL A 22 -5.40 5.13 6.60
CA VAL A 22 -5.57 4.56 7.95
C VAL A 22 -7.04 4.46 8.40
N ARG A 23 -7.99 4.96 7.59
CA ARG A 23 -9.42 4.85 7.86
C ARG A 23 -10.00 3.50 7.47
N PHE A 24 -9.25 2.72 6.70
CA PHE A 24 -9.65 1.40 6.22
C PHE A 24 -9.09 0.33 7.18
N PRO A 25 -9.94 -0.47 7.85
CA PRO A 25 -9.49 -1.59 8.67
C PRO A 25 -8.76 -2.69 7.86
N LEU A 26 -8.34 -3.75 8.58
CA LEU A 26 -7.84 -4.97 7.96
C LEU A 26 -8.84 -5.53 6.94
N LEU A 27 -8.33 -6.29 5.97
CA LEU A 27 -9.10 -6.88 4.86
C LEU A 27 -9.72 -5.88 3.87
N GLN A 28 -9.50 -4.57 4.02
CA GLN A 28 -10.02 -3.53 3.13
C GLN A 28 -8.96 -2.87 2.22
N CYS A 29 -7.91 -3.60 1.86
CA CYS A 29 -6.84 -3.06 1.01
C CYS A 29 -7.36 -2.62 -0.38
N GLU A 30 -8.29 -3.37 -0.98
CA GLU A 30 -8.88 -3.03 -2.27
C GLU A 30 -9.73 -1.75 -2.21
N GLU A 31 -10.59 -1.62 -1.20
CA GLU A 31 -11.42 -0.43 -0.99
C GLU A 31 -10.53 0.80 -0.73
N CYS A 32 -9.48 0.63 0.09
CA CYS A 32 -8.47 1.66 0.35
C CYS A 32 -7.79 2.11 -0.94
N ALA A 33 -7.26 1.16 -1.73
CA ALA A 33 -6.55 1.46 -2.97
C ALA A 33 -7.43 2.12 -4.03
N SER A 34 -8.67 1.63 -4.18
CA SER A 34 -9.67 2.22 -5.08
C SER A 34 -10.03 3.66 -4.67
N THR A 35 -10.26 3.89 -3.38
CA THR A 35 -10.59 5.22 -2.86
C THR A 35 -9.43 6.19 -3.02
N LEU A 36 -8.21 5.77 -2.68
CA LEU A 36 -7.01 6.59 -2.84
C LEU A 36 -6.75 6.91 -4.31
N LYS A 37 -6.85 5.92 -5.21
CA LYS A 37 -6.73 6.14 -6.65
C LYS A 37 -7.71 7.20 -7.14
N GLN A 38 -8.99 7.08 -6.78
CA GLN A 38 -10.01 8.07 -7.19
C GLN A 38 -9.70 9.47 -6.65
N TRP A 39 -9.30 9.56 -5.38
CA TRP A 39 -8.95 10.81 -4.72
C TRP A 39 -7.75 11.51 -5.40
N LEU A 40 -6.72 10.75 -5.80
CA LEU A 40 -5.56 11.27 -6.53
C LEU A 40 -5.96 11.75 -7.93
N LYS A 41 -6.74 10.95 -8.68
CA LYS A 41 -7.22 11.30 -10.03
C LYS A 41 -8.05 12.59 -10.03
N GLN A 42 -8.92 12.78 -9.05
CA GLN A 42 -9.72 14.02 -8.90
C GLN A 42 -8.85 15.26 -8.70
N ARG A 43 -7.64 15.08 -8.19
CA ARG A 43 -6.66 16.16 -7.95
C ARG A 43 -5.60 16.27 -9.06
N GLY A 44 -5.70 15.46 -10.11
CA GLY A 44 -4.72 15.43 -11.20
C GLY A 44 -3.34 14.94 -10.77
N ILE A 45 -3.26 14.10 -9.72
CA ILE A 45 -2.02 13.53 -9.22
C ILE A 45 -1.87 12.13 -9.81
N SER A 46 -0.77 11.92 -10.54
CA SER A 46 -0.46 10.60 -11.10
C SER A 46 0.04 9.62 -10.04
N GLY A 47 -0.20 8.34 -10.30
CA GLY A 47 0.25 7.25 -9.43
C GLY A 47 0.19 5.89 -10.11
N LYS A 48 0.57 4.86 -9.35
CA LYS A 48 0.49 3.46 -9.80
C LYS A 48 -0.29 2.62 -8.83
N LEU A 49 -1.19 1.78 -9.32
CA LEU A 49 -1.84 0.74 -8.53
C LEU A 49 -0.98 -0.51 -8.57
N TRP A 50 -0.52 -0.95 -7.41
CA TRP A 50 0.25 -2.18 -7.23
C TRP A 50 -0.64 -3.30 -6.70
N ARG A 51 -0.41 -4.50 -7.23
CA ARG A 51 -0.98 -5.74 -6.74
C ARG A 51 0.14 -6.67 -6.29
N LEU A 52 0.00 -7.21 -5.08
CA LEU A 52 0.81 -8.28 -4.55
C LEU A 52 -0.10 -9.49 -4.37
N THR A 53 0.33 -10.64 -4.90
CA THR A 53 -0.39 -11.91 -4.80
C THR A 53 0.54 -12.99 -4.31
N THR A 54 0.04 -13.89 -3.48
CA THR A 54 0.76 -15.13 -3.17
C THR A 54 1.01 -15.92 -4.45
N ARG A 55 2.12 -16.67 -4.49
CA ARG A 55 2.55 -17.34 -5.72
C ARG A 55 1.73 -18.57 -6.07
N TYR A 56 1.22 -19.28 -5.05
CA TYR A 56 0.60 -20.60 -5.22
C TYR A 56 -0.88 -20.56 -4.85
N ASP A 57 -1.69 -21.32 -5.59
CA ASP A 57 -3.13 -21.44 -5.33
C ASP A 57 -3.39 -21.99 -3.92
N GLY A 58 -4.37 -21.38 -3.23
CA GLY A 58 -4.75 -21.76 -1.86
C GLY A 58 -3.90 -21.13 -0.75
N GLU A 59 -2.92 -20.27 -1.10
CA GLU A 59 -2.23 -19.42 -0.14
C GLU A 59 -3.00 -18.10 0.07
N ASP A 60 -4.10 -18.17 0.80
CA ASP A 60 -5.04 -17.05 0.92
C ASP A 60 -4.65 -16.01 1.98
N PHE A 61 -3.76 -16.38 2.91
CA PHE A 61 -3.41 -15.57 4.07
C PHE A 61 -2.05 -14.93 3.92
N ILE A 62 -2.03 -13.61 4.07
CA ILE A 62 -0.83 -12.80 4.16
C ILE A 62 -0.78 -12.18 5.55
N LEU A 63 0.40 -12.18 6.17
CA LEU A 63 0.69 -11.48 7.42
C LEU A 63 1.58 -10.28 7.17
N SER A 64 1.66 -9.37 8.14
CA SER A 64 2.40 -8.11 8.04
C SER A 64 3.33 -7.97 9.24
N ASP A 65 4.64 -7.99 8.99
CA ASP A 65 5.69 -7.94 10.01
C ASP A 65 5.56 -6.68 10.88
N ARG A 66 5.22 -5.51 10.29
CA ARG A 66 4.98 -4.27 11.06
C ARG A 66 3.76 -4.34 11.99
N LEU A 67 2.77 -5.18 11.69
CA LEU A 67 1.62 -5.39 12.56
C LEU A 67 1.96 -6.37 13.68
N GLU A 68 2.72 -7.43 13.38
CA GLU A 68 3.19 -8.39 14.37
C GLU A 68 4.08 -7.71 15.42
N GLN A 69 4.96 -6.78 15.00
CA GLN A 69 5.75 -5.95 15.92
C GLN A 69 4.91 -5.08 16.86
N LYS A 70 3.65 -4.83 16.52
CA LYS A 70 2.66 -4.11 17.34
C LYS A 70 1.72 -5.05 18.10
N GLY A 71 1.95 -6.36 18.03
CA GLY A 71 1.16 -7.39 18.72
C GLY A 71 -0.12 -7.79 17.97
N CYS A 72 -0.26 -7.46 16.69
CA CYS A 72 -1.37 -7.91 15.85
C CYS A 72 -0.88 -9.03 14.91
N PHE A 73 -1.44 -10.22 15.08
CA PHE A 73 -1.06 -11.44 14.35
C PHE A 73 -2.20 -11.92 13.41
N GLU A 74 -3.14 -11.02 13.11
CA GLU A 74 -4.25 -11.31 12.20
C GLU A 74 -3.77 -11.23 10.75
N ALA A 75 -4.34 -12.09 9.89
CA ALA A 75 -4.11 -12.02 8.46
C ALA A 75 -4.66 -10.72 7.88
N ILE A 76 -3.90 -10.13 6.96
CA ILE A 76 -4.28 -8.90 6.26
C ILE A 76 -5.08 -9.18 4.98
N THR A 77 -5.13 -10.45 4.56
CA THR A 77 -5.92 -10.97 3.44
C THR A 77 -6.55 -12.31 3.77
N GLU A 78 -7.63 -12.65 3.08
CA GLU A 78 -8.27 -13.99 3.09
C GLU A 78 -8.43 -14.56 1.67
N ASN A 79 -7.73 -13.99 0.69
CA ASN A 79 -7.77 -14.37 -0.73
C ASN A 79 -6.40 -14.30 -1.41
N GLY A 80 -5.34 -14.08 -0.63
CA GLY A 80 -3.95 -14.01 -1.11
C GLY A 80 -3.61 -12.74 -1.89
N VAL A 81 -4.46 -11.71 -1.87
CA VAL A 81 -4.28 -10.48 -2.67
C VAL A 81 -4.21 -9.24 -1.79
N HIS A 82 -3.13 -8.46 -1.93
CA HIS A 82 -2.98 -7.17 -1.28
C HIS A 82 -2.71 -6.05 -2.28
N TYR A 83 -3.22 -4.85 -2.01
CA TYR A 83 -3.11 -3.70 -2.89
C TYR A 83 -2.43 -2.52 -2.21
N GLY A 84 -1.66 -1.76 -3.00
CA GLY A 84 -1.07 -0.49 -2.58
C GLY A 84 -1.08 0.51 -3.73
N VAL A 85 -1.00 1.80 -3.40
CA VAL A 85 -0.93 2.88 -4.40
C VAL A 85 0.39 3.62 -4.24
N GLU A 86 1.19 3.64 -5.31
CA GLU A 86 2.44 4.39 -5.36
C GLU A 86 2.20 5.84 -5.78
N VAL A 87 2.73 6.77 -4.99
CA VAL A 87 2.75 8.21 -5.28
C VAL A 87 4.15 8.73 -4.95
N TYR A 88 4.82 9.36 -5.92
CA TYR A 88 6.18 9.91 -5.77
C TYR A 88 7.21 8.93 -5.13
N GLY A 89 7.12 7.64 -5.48
CA GLY A 89 8.04 6.59 -5.02
C GLY A 89 7.69 5.98 -3.65
N LYS A 90 6.57 6.34 -3.05
CA LYS A 90 6.04 5.73 -1.82
C LYS A 90 4.74 5.00 -2.08
N ILE A 91 4.67 3.73 -1.68
CA ILE A 91 3.46 2.91 -1.69
C ILE A 91 2.70 3.11 -0.40
N PHE A 92 1.43 3.48 -0.52
CA PHE A 92 0.48 3.60 0.57
C PHE A 92 -0.57 2.48 0.47
N ASP A 93 -0.82 1.84 1.60
CA ASP A 93 -1.90 0.87 1.80
C ASP A 93 -2.62 1.17 3.12
N ASN A 94 -3.65 0.39 3.45
CA ASN A 94 -4.45 0.58 4.66
C ASN A 94 -3.67 0.41 5.98
N LEU A 95 -2.40 0.02 5.95
CA LEU A 95 -1.58 -0.22 7.14
C LEU A 95 -0.42 0.80 7.28
N SER A 96 -0.10 1.54 6.21
CA SER A 96 1.11 2.37 6.10
C SER A 96 0.79 3.87 6.02
N ARG A 97 0.57 4.50 7.18
CA ARG A 97 0.34 5.96 7.29
C ARG A 97 1.41 6.82 6.60
N HIS A 98 2.67 6.36 6.58
CA HIS A 98 3.80 7.13 6.04
C HIS A 98 4.25 6.69 4.65
N GLY A 99 3.60 5.65 4.11
CA GLY A 99 4.03 4.96 2.90
C GLY A 99 5.39 4.26 3.06
N LEU A 100 5.65 3.30 2.19
CA LEU A 100 6.89 2.52 2.15
C LEU A 100 7.52 2.61 0.76
N LEU A 101 8.84 2.38 0.66
CA LEU A 101 9.42 2.10 -0.66
C LEU A 101 8.92 0.74 -1.14
N LEU A 102 8.90 0.48 -2.45
CA LEU A 102 8.43 -0.79 -3.00
C LEU A 102 9.11 -2.00 -2.34
N ASP A 103 10.43 -1.99 -2.22
CA ASP A 103 11.18 -3.09 -1.60
C ASP A 103 10.83 -3.30 -0.12
N ASP A 104 10.58 -2.21 0.62
CA ASP A 104 10.19 -2.28 2.03
C ASP A 104 8.74 -2.74 2.19
N TRP A 105 7.87 -2.35 1.24
CA TRP A 105 6.49 -2.80 1.18
C TRP A 105 6.39 -4.29 0.94
N VAL A 106 7.15 -4.83 -0.03
CA VAL A 106 7.18 -6.27 -0.32
C VAL A 106 7.77 -7.06 0.86
N LYS A 107 8.83 -6.57 1.49
CA LYS A 107 9.48 -7.24 2.64
C LYS A 107 8.63 -7.27 3.90
N ASP A 108 7.61 -6.41 4.01
CA ASP A 108 6.72 -6.41 5.16
C ASP A 108 5.78 -7.61 5.19
N PHE A 109 5.58 -8.29 4.05
CA PHE A 109 4.59 -9.34 3.94
C PHE A 109 5.19 -10.73 3.99
N THR A 110 4.50 -11.62 4.71
CA THR A 110 4.82 -13.03 4.81
C THR A 110 3.60 -13.88 4.44
N SER A 111 3.86 -15.05 3.88
CA SER A 111 2.86 -16.06 3.52
C SER A 111 3.39 -17.44 3.85
N LEU A 112 2.64 -18.50 3.54
CA LEU A 112 3.11 -19.87 3.76
C LEU A 112 4.41 -20.17 3.01
N SER A 113 4.52 -19.75 1.74
CA SER A 113 5.73 -19.92 0.93
C SER A 113 6.73 -18.77 1.04
N ASN A 114 6.28 -17.59 1.49
CA ASN A 114 6.98 -16.31 1.34
C ASN A 114 7.37 -15.98 -0.12
N GLU A 115 6.64 -16.54 -1.08
CA GLU A 115 6.78 -16.22 -2.49
C GLU A 115 5.58 -15.41 -2.97
N PHE A 116 5.87 -14.28 -3.62
CA PHE A 116 4.86 -13.34 -4.10
C PHE A 116 5.10 -12.95 -5.56
N ASN A 117 4.01 -12.75 -6.30
CA ASN A 117 4.03 -12.00 -7.56
C ASN A 117 3.64 -10.55 -7.26
N VAL A 118 4.47 -9.60 -7.71
CA VAL A 118 4.29 -8.17 -7.45
C VAL A 118 4.34 -7.41 -8.77
N GLU A 119 3.31 -6.63 -9.06
CA GLU A 119 3.17 -5.93 -10.34
C GLU A 119 2.41 -4.61 -10.19
N ALA A 120 2.80 -3.62 -11.00
CA ALA A 120 2.01 -2.41 -11.22
C ALA A 120 0.95 -2.73 -12.28
N ILE A 121 -0.32 -2.78 -11.88
CA ILE A 121 -1.43 -3.20 -12.75
C ILE A 121 -2.12 -2.03 -13.46
N GLU A 122 -1.89 -0.80 -13.01
CA GLU A 122 -2.43 0.43 -13.64
C GLU A 122 -1.53 1.62 -13.30
N GLU A 123 -1.23 2.45 -14.30
CA GLU A 123 -0.72 3.81 -14.12
C GLU A 123 -1.84 4.80 -14.47
N PHE A 124 -2.00 5.86 -13.68
CA PHE A 124 -3.10 6.82 -13.83
C PHE A 124 -2.68 8.27 -13.60
#